data_AF-A0A529LFZ2-F1
#
_entry.id   AF-A0A529LFZ2-F1
#
_cell.length_a   1.000
_cell.length_b   1.000
_cell.length_c   1.000
_cell.angle_alpha   90.00
_cell.angle_beta   90.00
_cell.angle_gamma   90.00
#
_symmetry.space_group_name_H-M   'P 1'
#
loop_
_entity.id
_entity.type
_entity.pdbx_description
1 polymer ?
#
loop_
_entity_poly.entity_id
_entity_poly.type
_entity_poly.pdbx_seq_one_letter_code
_entity_poly.pdbx_strand_id
1 'polypeptide(L)'
;RYIDFSSGIAVVNTGHRHPKVIEAVKAQLDRFTHTCHQVVPYESYVHLAERLNGLLPGKFGKKTVFVTTGAEAVENAIKIARNATGRQAVIAFSGGFHGRTFMGMALTGKVVPYKVGFG
;
A
#
# COMPACT_ATOMS: atom_id res chain seq x y z
N ARG A 1 26.51 5.07 15.94
CA ARG A 1 25.44 5.93 15.37
C ARG A 1 25.73 6.09 13.89
N TYR A 2 24.71 6.10 13.02
CA TYR A 2 24.86 6.18 11.57
C TYR A 2 23.99 7.32 11.01
N ILE A 3 24.42 7.93 9.91
CA ILE A 3 23.56 8.82 9.11
C ILE A 3 22.73 7.92 8.18
N ASP A 4 21.41 8.06 8.23
CA ASP A 4 20.50 7.23 7.42
C ASP A 4 20.17 7.92 6.08
N PHE A 5 20.74 7.39 5.00
CA PHE A 5 20.41 7.77 3.61
C PHE A 5 19.41 6.81 2.94
N SER A 6 18.84 5.86 3.68
CA SER A 6 17.96 4.80 3.17
C SER A 6 16.48 5.05 3.46
N SER A 7 16.18 5.67 4.61
CA SER A 7 14.82 5.82 5.16
C SER A 7 14.03 4.50 5.22
N GLY A 8 14.72 3.38 5.42
CA GLY A 8 14.11 2.05 5.46
C GLY A 8 13.38 1.72 4.15
N ILE A 9 14.03 1.98 3.01
CA ILE A 9 13.43 1.83 1.67
C ILE A 9 12.24 2.80 1.49
N ALA A 10 12.49 4.09 1.72
CA ALA A 10 11.53 5.18 1.51
C ALA A 10 10.24 5.12 2.38
N VAL A 11 10.29 4.45 3.54
CA VAL A 11 9.14 4.29 4.44
C VAL A 11 9.14 5.36 5.53
N VAL A 12 10.26 5.55 6.24
CA VAL A 12 10.33 6.47 7.39
C VAL A 12 10.63 7.91 6.96
N ASN A 13 9.85 8.44 6.01
CA ASN A 13 10.07 9.77 5.44
C ASN A 13 9.85 10.91 6.44
N THR A 14 9.09 10.68 7.51
CA THR A 14 8.94 11.62 8.64
C THR A 14 10.06 11.48 9.69
N GLY A 15 11.04 10.60 9.46
CA GLY A 15 12.09 10.24 10.41
C GLY A 15 11.71 9.07 11.31
N HIS A 16 12.75 8.38 11.82
CA HIS A 16 12.60 7.30 12.80
C HIS A 16 11.93 7.81 14.07
N ARG A 17 10.90 7.10 14.54
CA ARG A 17 10.17 7.42 15.78
C ARG A 17 9.65 8.86 15.88
N HIS A 18 9.15 9.42 14.78
CA HIS A 18 8.56 10.76 14.77
C HIS A 18 7.55 10.95 15.92
N PRO A 19 7.71 11.98 16.80
CA PRO A 19 6.95 12.07 18.05
C PRO A 19 5.43 12.00 17.88
N LYS A 20 4.88 12.69 16.87
CA LYS A 20 3.43 12.64 16.59
C LYS A 20 2.93 11.24 16.19
N VAL A 21 3.76 10.44 15.52
CA VAL A 21 3.41 9.08 15.11
C VAL A 21 3.42 8.15 16.32
N ILE A 22 4.46 8.26 17.16
CA ILE A 22 4.58 7.45 18.37
C ILE A 22 3.42 7.73 19.33
N GLU A 23 3.08 8.98 19.58
CA GLU A 23 1.95 9.32 20.47
C GLU A 23 0.61 8.86 19.90
N ALA A 24 0.37 8.99 18.59
CA ALA A 24 -0.86 8.49 17.96
C ALA A 24 -0.98 6.96 18.06
N VAL A 25 0.13 6.21 17.91
CA VAL A 25 0.14 4.75 18.08
C VAL A 25 -0.18 4.37 19.52
N LYS A 26 0.50 4.98 20.51
CA LYS A 26 0.23 4.69 21.94
C LYS A 26 -1.23 4.94 22.30
N ALA A 27 -1.77 6.10 21.94
CA ALA A 27 -3.16 6.44 22.23
C ALA A 27 -4.17 5.47 21.59
N GLN A 28 -3.86 4.91 20.41
CA GLN A 28 -4.70 3.90 19.78
C GLN A 28 -4.59 2.52 20.47
N LEU A 29 -3.41 2.15 20.95
CA LEU A 29 -3.19 0.89 21.68
C LEU A 29 -4.01 0.83 22.97
N ASP A 30 -4.24 1.95 23.64
CA ASP A 30 -5.11 2.04 24.83
C ASP A 30 -6.62 1.85 24.50
N ARG A 31 -6.99 1.83 23.21
CA ARG A 31 -8.37 1.63 22.74
C ARG A 31 -8.58 0.24 22.19
N PHE A 32 -7.87 -0.11 21.11
CA PHE A 32 -7.91 -1.43 20.47
C PHE A 32 -6.78 -1.58 19.46
N THR A 33 -6.36 -2.83 19.23
CA THR A 33 -5.33 -3.19 18.24
C THR A 33 -5.93 -3.58 16.88
N HIS A 34 -7.00 -4.38 16.88
CA HIS A 34 -7.59 -4.90 15.65
C HIS A 34 -9.04 -5.32 15.87
N THR A 35 -9.92 -4.86 14.98
CA THR A 35 -11.34 -5.25 14.96
C THR A 35 -11.80 -5.83 13.63
N CYS A 36 -10.89 -5.92 12.64
CA CYS A 36 -11.20 -6.11 11.23
C CYS A 36 -12.22 -5.09 10.72
N HIS A 37 -11.77 -4.07 9.97
CA HIS A 37 -12.65 -2.97 9.51
C HIS A 37 -13.90 -3.45 8.77
N GLN A 38 -13.82 -4.59 8.06
CA GLN A 38 -14.95 -5.19 7.34
C GLN A 38 -16.02 -5.80 8.27
N VAL A 39 -15.68 -6.07 9.53
CA VAL A 39 -16.58 -6.63 10.55
C VAL A 39 -17.06 -5.55 11.50
N VAL A 40 -16.13 -4.84 12.14
CA VAL A 40 -16.44 -3.71 13.03
C VAL A 40 -15.66 -2.49 12.55
N PRO A 41 -16.33 -1.52 11.90
CA PRO A 41 -15.68 -0.34 11.35
C PRO A 41 -15.24 0.64 12.46
N TYR A 42 -14.31 1.52 12.11
CA TYR A 42 -13.77 2.53 13.02
C TYR A 42 -13.41 3.81 12.27
N GLU A 43 -13.56 4.95 12.93
CA GLU A 43 -13.47 6.28 12.35
C GLU A 43 -12.13 6.56 11.67
N SER A 44 -11.01 6.10 12.25
CA SER A 44 -9.67 6.40 11.71
C SER A 44 -9.44 5.80 10.31
N TYR A 45 -10.12 4.71 9.95
CA TYR A 45 -10.12 4.18 8.58
C TYR A 45 -10.79 5.15 7.61
N VAL A 46 -12.00 5.61 7.95
CA VAL A 46 -12.80 6.51 7.10
C VAL A 46 -12.11 7.86 6.95
N HIS A 47 -11.64 8.43 8.06
CA HIS A 47 -10.91 9.69 8.06
C HIS A 47 -9.64 9.63 7.20
N LEU A 48 -8.88 8.53 7.26
CA LEU A 48 -7.71 8.36 6.39
C LEU A 48 -8.10 8.26 4.90
N ALA A 49 -9.19 7.54 4.58
CA ALA A 49 -9.69 7.43 3.22
C ALA A 49 -10.14 8.79 2.65
N GLU A 50 -10.86 9.59 3.43
CA GLU A 50 -11.29 10.94 3.03
C GLU A 50 -10.10 11.87 2.77
N ARG A 51 -9.12 11.86 3.66
CA ARG A 51 -7.88 12.63 3.49
C ARG A 51 -7.12 12.22 2.22
N LEU A 52 -6.99 10.93 1.94
CA LEU A 52 -6.35 10.45 0.72
C LEU A 52 -7.13 10.86 -0.53
N ASN A 53 -8.45 10.71 -0.53
CA ASN A 53 -9.31 11.12 -1.65
C ASN A 53 -9.13 12.62 -1.97
N GLY A 54 -9.00 13.47 -0.94
CA GLY A 54 -8.77 14.92 -1.08
C GLY A 54 -7.37 15.30 -1.57
N LEU A 55 -6.35 14.49 -1.28
CA LEU A 55 -4.95 14.75 -1.67
C LEU A 55 -4.59 14.24 -3.07
N LEU A 56 -5.25 13.18 -3.54
CA LEU A 56 -4.95 12.61 -4.87
C LEU A 56 -5.33 13.61 -5.99
N PRO A 57 -4.57 13.66 -7.10
CA PRO A 57 -4.86 14.57 -8.21
C PRO A 57 -6.20 14.25 -8.92
N GLY A 58 -6.76 15.24 -9.62
CA GLY A 58 -8.00 15.13 -10.42
C GLY A 58 -9.29 15.53 -9.69
N LYS A 59 -10.30 16.00 -10.46
CA LYS A 59 -11.60 16.52 -9.97
C LYS A 59 -12.77 15.55 -10.24
N PHE A 60 -12.63 14.31 -9.81
CA PHE A 60 -13.68 13.28 -9.94
C PHE A 60 -13.92 12.61 -8.57
N GLY A 61 -15.06 11.93 -8.42
CA GLY A 61 -15.39 11.20 -7.20
C GLY A 61 -14.41 10.04 -6.97
N LYS A 62 -13.85 9.95 -5.76
CA LYS A 62 -12.84 8.94 -5.39
C LYS A 62 -13.31 8.13 -4.19
N LYS A 63 -12.91 6.86 -4.16
CA LYS A 63 -13.08 5.95 -3.02
C LYS A 63 -11.75 5.23 -2.80
N THR A 64 -11.47 4.89 -1.55
CA THR A 64 -10.21 4.27 -1.12
C THR A 64 -10.52 2.95 -0.41
N VAL A 65 -9.63 1.97 -0.60
CA VAL A 65 -9.58 0.72 0.16
C VAL A 65 -8.18 0.54 0.72
N PHE A 66 -8.07 0.09 1.96
CA PHE A 66 -6.78 -0.19 2.61
C PHE A 66 -6.44 -1.68 2.60
N VAL A 67 -5.15 -1.92 2.43
CA VAL A 67 -4.45 -3.21 2.52
C VAL A 67 -3.12 -2.97 3.24
N THR A 68 -2.39 -4.03 3.56
CA THR A 68 -1.23 -3.92 4.45
C THR A 68 0.07 -3.62 3.69
N THR A 69 0.20 -4.16 2.49
CA THR A 69 1.44 -4.11 1.71
C THR A 69 1.25 -3.43 0.36
N GLY A 70 2.36 -2.93 -0.21
CA GLY A 70 2.36 -2.41 -1.58
C GLY A 70 1.98 -3.46 -2.63
N ALA A 71 2.31 -4.74 -2.40
CA ALA A 71 1.94 -5.82 -3.31
C ALA A 71 0.42 -6.05 -3.33
N GLU A 72 -0.22 -6.12 -2.16
CA GLU A 72 -1.69 -6.21 -2.06
C GLU A 72 -2.38 -5.00 -2.70
N ALA A 73 -1.77 -3.81 -2.61
CA ALA A 73 -2.31 -2.59 -3.21
C ALA A 73 -2.31 -2.70 -4.75
N VAL A 74 -1.21 -3.17 -5.34
CA VAL A 74 -1.11 -3.44 -6.78
C VAL A 74 -2.13 -4.51 -7.21
N GLU A 75 -2.24 -5.62 -6.47
CA GLU A 75 -3.18 -6.68 -6.80
C GLU A 75 -4.64 -6.21 -6.74
N ASN A 76 -5.02 -5.45 -5.73
CA ASN A 76 -6.38 -4.90 -5.64
C ASN A 76 -6.63 -3.82 -6.71
N ALA A 77 -5.63 -3.02 -7.08
CA ALA A 77 -5.75 -2.09 -8.21
C ALA A 77 -6.05 -2.85 -9.52
N ILE A 78 -5.38 -3.98 -9.78
CA ILE A 78 -5.64 -4.82 -10.95
C ILE A 78 -7.02 -5.46 -10.87
N LYS A 79 -7.44 -5.97 -9.71
CA LYS A 79 -8.79 -6.54 -9.52
C LYS A 79 -9.87 -5.50 -9.83
N ILE A 80 -9.72 -4.28 -9.32
CA ILE A 80 -10.65 -3.16 -9.59
C ILE A 80 -10.66 -2.81 -11.08
N ALA A 81 -9.49 -2.68 -11.72
CA ALA A 81 -9.39 -2.35 -13.14
C ALA A 81 -10.01 -3.43 -14.04
N ARG A 82 -9.76 -4.71 -13.76
CA ARG A 82 -10.35 -5.83 -14.49
C ARG A 82 -11.87 -5.87 -14.32
N ASN A 83 -12.37 -5.68 -13.10
CA ASN A 83 -13.81 -5.66 -12.85
C ASN A 83 -14.50 -4.47 -13.54
N ALA A 84 -13.89 -3.29 -13.52
CA ALA A 84 -14.46 -2.10 -14.14
C ALA A 84 -14.45 -2.14 -15.68
N THR A 85 -13.47 -2.82 -16.28
CA THR A 85 -13.28 -2.82 -17.76
C THR A 85 -13.69 -4.10 -18.46
N GLY A 86 -13.83 -5.22 -17.73
CA GLY A 86 -14.02 -6.56 -18.30
C GLY A 86 -12.78 -7.12 -19.03
N ARG A 87 -11.65 -6.41 -19.02
CA ARG A 87 -10.43 -6.79 -19.75
C ARG A 87 -9.46 -7.51 -18.81
N GLN A 88 -8.83 -8.59 -19.30
CA GLN A 88 -7.94 -9.42 -18.49
C GLN A 88 -6.47 -9.02 -18.57
N ALA A 89 -6.01 -8.55 -19.73
CA ALA A 89 -4.60 -8.24 -19.96
C ALA A 89 -4.13 -7.06 -19.09
N VAL A 90 -2.89 -7.14 -18.61
CA VAL A 90 -2.21 -6.10 -17.83
C VAL A 90 -0.85 -5.85 -18.47
N ILE A 91 -0.50 -4.57 -18.64
CA ILE A 91 0.80 -4.15 -19.17
C ILE A 91 1.65 -3.64 -18.01
N ALA A 92 2.88 -4.12 -17.92
CA ALA A 92 3.92 -3.64 -17.01
C ALA A 92 5.21 -3.37 -17.79
N PHE A 93 6.12 -2.58 -17.22
CA PHE A 93 7.32 -2.11 -17.90
C PHE A 93 8.57 -2.83 -17.36
N SER A 94 9.58 -3.03 -18.21
CA SER A 94 10.81 -3.77 -17.86
C SER A 94 11.60 -3.21 -16.68
N GLY A 95 11.45 -1.91 -16.36
CA GLY A 95 12.06 -1.27 -15.18
C GLY A 95 11.21 -1.34 -13.90
N GLY A 96 10.00 -1.89 -13.97
CA GLY A 96 9.04 -1.90 -12.86
C GLY A 96 9.36 -2.92 -11.76
N PHE A 97 8.98 -2.57 -10.53
CA PHE A 97 8.95 -3.46 -9.37
C PHE A 97 7.59 -3.34 -8.68
N HIS A 98 6.85 -4.45 -8.59
CA HIS A 98 5.45 -4.47 -8.16
C HIS A 98 5.18 -5.45 -7.01
N GLY A 99 6.24 -5.84 -6.29
CA GLY A 99 6.16 -6.74 -5.15
C GLY A 99 6.61 -8.17 -5.47
N ARG A 100 6.45 -9.06 -4.49
CA ARG A 100 6.99 -10.42 -4.50
C ARG A 100 5.92 -11.51 -4.35
N THR A 101 4.65 -11.16 -4.45
CA THR A 101 3.58 -12.14 -4.64
C THR A 101 3.66 -12.71 -6.06
N PHE A 102 2.98 -13.81 -6.36
CA PHE A 102 2.99 -14.38 -7.72
C PHE A 102 2.58 -13.36 -8.80
N MET A 103 1.52 -12.56 -8.56
CA MET A 103 1.13 -11.50 -9.49
C MET A 103 2.16 -10.37 -9.52
N GLY A 104 2.67 -9.92 -8.36
CA GLY A 104 3.69 -8.87 -8.30
C GLY A 104 4.99 -9.24 -9.03
N MET A 105 5.42 -10.51 -8.93
CA MET A 105 6.58 -11.04 -9.65
C MET A 105 6.34 -11.09 -11.16
N ALA A 106 5.15 -11.48 -11.61
CA ALA A 106 4.80 -11.47 -13.04
C ALA A 106 4.90 -10.06 -13.64
N LEU A 107 4.56 -9.03 -12.87
CA LEU A 107 4.62 -7.62 -13.27
C LEU A 107 6.02 -7.00 -13.09
N THR A 108 6.90 -7.61 -12.29
CA THR A 108 8.24 -7.11 -12.03
C THR A 108 9.19 -7.48 -13.18
N GLY A 109 9.97 -6.49 -13.64
CA GLY A 109 10.83 -6.66 -14.82
C GLY A 109 12.15 -7.37 -14.54
N LYS A 110 12.75 -7.18 -13.35
CA LYS A 110 14.03 -7.81 -12.99
C LYS A 110 13.84 -9.27 -12.53
N VAL A 111 14.55 -10.21 -13.17
CA VAL A 111 14.42 -11.66 -12.92
C VAL A 111 15.17 -12.12 -11.67
N VAL A 112 16.47 -11.85 -11.55
CA VAL A 112 17.25 -12.22 -10.36
C VAL A 112 17.33 -11.01 -9.42
N PRO A 113 17.01 -11.12 -8.12
CA PRO A 113 16.64 -12.32 -7.36
C PRO A 113 15.12 -12.52 -7.21
N TYR A 114 14.29 -11.79 -7.96
CA TYR A 114 12.86 -11.67 -7.63
C TYR A 114 11.96 -12.74 -8.25
N LYS A 115 12.38 -13.44 -9.31
CA LYS A 115 11.54 -14.34 -10.11
C LYS A 115 12.19 -15.70 -10.39
N VAL A 116 13.52 -15.77 -10.33
CA VAL A 116 14.27 -17.00 -10.66
C VAL A 116 13.81 -18.18 -9.79
N GLY A 117 13.48 -19.31 -10.42
CA GLY A 117 13.05 -20.53 -9.74
C GLY A 117 11.56 -20.61 -9.37
N PHE A 118 10.74 -19.61 -9.72
CA PHE A 118 9.32 -19.56 -9.36
C PHE A 118 8.35 -19.87 -10.53
N GLY A 119 8.87 -20.43 -11.63
CA GLY A 119 8.12 -20.70 -12.87
C GLY A 119 8.22 -19.55 -13.86
#